data_AF-A0A7C6XGM3-F1
#
_entry.id   AF-A0A7C6XGM3-F1
#
_cell.length_a   1.000
_cell.length_b   1.000
_cell.length_c   1.000
_cell.angle_alpha   90.00
_cell.angle_beta   90.00
_cell.angle_gamma   90.00
#
_symmetry.space_group_name_H-M   'P 1'
#
loop_
_entity.id
_entity.type
_entity.pdbx_description
1 polymer ?
#
loop_
_entity_poly.entity_id
_entity_poly.type
_entity_poly.pdbx_seq_one_letter_code
_entity_poly.pdbx_strand_id
1 'polypeptide(L)'
;MAPTGVPLWVLSSHCEATWEADHRAFVALCQYLKEYDAEGSVIALQIENEPGILGSDRDYGPEAQATFERSVPRNLAAALRAREESPVAAIWREAGAREEGSWPELFGDAAGEIMTAWSIATYIDRLAEAGKAVLDIPMYLNVWLGEIGWRIAGQDYPSGGAVGKVLDVYKAVAPHIDLIAPDIYIADAKGYEATCARYVRDDNPLFVPESAPWGSNAWLMFRALADYGAIGYHIFGVESVIAEDGSLRPEARMMVDSFRCVAAAIPLLLAYQGTGRIHAVVQEEGLGGMTLDLDGCIGLVEFGEGPMRWAAKDWRHPPSRAPRPVAESPQRARGLIVQADRHTFYLVGAGYRLHLRPKVAPEMARDAAYSNPPIMHSLSPYISVDEGQLDADGAFHIDRRRNGDETNHGTWVEPDTGVVRIVMCP
;
A
#
# COMPACT_ATOMS: atom_id res chain seq x y z
N MET A 1 -29.05 -3.48 16.90
CA MET A 1 -29.99 -2.55 17.58
C MET A 1 -29.17 -1.41 18.19
N ALA A 2 -29.65 -0.17 18.08
CA ALA A 2 -29.02 1.01 18.68
C ALA A 2 -29.30 1.10 20.20
N PRO A 3 -28.60 1.94 20.97
CA PRO A 3 -28.83 2.12 22.40
C PRO A 3 -30.26 2.58 22.73
N THR A 4 -30.92 3.24 21.77
CA THR A 4 -32.30 3.73 21.88
C THR A 4 -33.35 2.64 21.66
N GLY A 5 -32.94 1.40 21.36
CA GLY A 5 -33.82 0.29 21.00
C GLY A 5 -34.25 0.28 19.53
N VAL A 6 -33.81 1.26 18.73
CA VAL A 6 -34.14 1.35 17.30
C VAL A 6 -33.29 0.33 16.51
N PRO A 7 -33.89 -0.45 15.60
CA PRO A 7 -33.12 -1.30 14.68
C PRO A 7 -32.19 -0.48 13.78
N LEU A 8 -31.00 -1.02 13.51
CA LEU A 8 -30.05 -0.45 12.54
C LEU A 8 -30.10 -1.27 11.25
N TRP A 9 -29.62 -0.69 10.15
CA TRP A 9 -29.56 -1.33 8.84
C TRP A 9 -28.32 -2.23 8.69
N VAL A 10 -27.93 -2.89 9.78
CA VAL A 10 -26.73 -3.73 9.89
C VAL A 10 -27.14 -5.02 10.58
N LEU A 11 -26.76 -6.16 9.99
CA LEU A 11 -27.01 -7.47 10.57
C LEU A 11 -26.12 -7.67 11.81
N SER A 12 -26.67 -8.31 12.85
CA SER A 12 -25.90 -8.60 14.06
C SER A 12 -24.98 -9.80 13.83
N SER A 13 -23.70 -9.66 14.14
CA SER A 13 -22.73 -10.77 14.15
C SER A 13 -23.03 -11.81 15.24
N HIS A 14 -23.96 -11.53 16.16
CA HIS A 14 -24.44 -12.49 17.16
C HIS A 14 -25.60 -13.37 16.66
N CYS A 15 -26.14 -13.11 15.46
CA CYS A 15 -27.26 -13.86 14.90
C CYS A 15 -26.77 -15.15 14.22
N GLU A 16 -26.91 -16.29 14.90
CA GLU A 16 -26.49 -17.59 14.38
C GLU A 16 -27.21 -17.96 13.06
N ALA A 17 -28.50 -17.62 12.93
CA ALA A 17 -29.24 -17.89 11.69
C ALA A 17 -28.70 -17.11 10.48
N THR A 18 -28.14 -15.91 10.71
CA THR A 18 -27.44 -15.13 9.67
C THR A 18 -26.16 -15.84 9.27
N TRP A 19 -25.34 -16.23 10.26
CA TRP A 19 -24.10 -16.96 10.01
C TRP A 19 -24.33 -18.27 9.26
N GLU A 20 -25.33 -19.07 9.64
CA GLU A 20 -25.64 -20.33 8.97
C GLU A 20 -26.05 -20.12 7.51
N ALA A 21 -26.79 -19.05 7.20
CA ALA A 21 -27.21 -18.74 5.85
C ALA A 21 -26.02 -18.32 4.97
N ASP A 22 -25.16 -17.47 5.51
CA ASP A 22 -23.93 -17.02 4.89
C ASP A 22 -22.96 -18.16 4.64
N HIS A 23 -22.66 -18.94 5.68
CA HIS A 23 -21.85 -20.16 5.62
C HIS A 23 -22.28 -21.10 4.49
N ARG A 24 -23.59 -21.37 4.35
CA ARG A 24 -24.09 -22.23 3.26
C ARG A 24 -23.78 -21.65 1.88
N ALA A 25 -23.92 -20.34 1.70
CA ALA A 25 -23.64 -19.68 0.43
C ALA A 25 -22.14 -19.62 0.14
N PHE A 26 -21.32 -19.22 1.12
CA PHE A 26 -19.88 -19.11 0.99
C PHE A 26 -19.22 -20.47 0.71
N VAL A 27 -19.65 -21.52 1.42
CA VAL A 27 -19.16 -22.90 1.16
C VAL A 27 -19.56 -23.37 -0.24
N ALA A 28 -20.77 -23.04 -0.71
CA ALA A 28 -21.19 -23.39 -2.07
C ALA A 28 -20.34 -22.66 -3.14
N LEU A 29 -19.97 -21.40 -2.91
CA LEU A 29 -19.02 -20.67 -3.76
C LEU A 29 -17.65 -21.37 -3.79
N CYS A 30 -17.10 -21.74 -2.62
CA CYS A 30 -15.82 -22.44 -2.52
C CYS A 30 -15.86 -23.80 -3.25
N GLN A 31 -16.97 -24.54 -3.15
CA GLN A 31 -17.18 -25.80 -3.86
C GLN A 31 -17.20 -25.59 -5.38
N TYR A 32 -17.91 -24.55 -5.84
CA TYR A 32 -17.97 -24.20 -7.25
C TYR A 32 -16.58 -23.86 -7.80
N LEU A 33 -15.83 -22.99 -7.12
CA LEU A 33 -14.46 -22.64 -7.54
C LEU A 33 -13.54 -23.85 -7.57
N LYS A 34 -13.61 -24.73 -6.56
CA LYS A 34 -12.85 -25.99 -6.55
C LYS A 34 -13.14 -26.89 -7.74
N GLU A 35 -14.39 -26.94 -8.20
CA GLU A 35 -14.82 -27.79 -9.31
C GLU A 35 -14.51 -27.17 -10.68
N TYR A 36 -14.65 -25.84 -10.81
CA TYR A 36 -14.67 -25.16 -12.11
C TYR A 36 -13.48 -24.24 -12.39
N ASP A 37 -12.64 -23.90 -11.41
CA ASP A 37 -11.44 -23.05 -11.59
C ASP A 37 -10.15 -23.88 -11.58
N ALA A 38 -10.06 -24.89 -12.45
CA ALA A 38 -8.89 -25.76 -12.54
C ALA A 38 -7.60 -25.03 -12.97
N GLU A 39 -7.73 -23.85 -13.59
CA GLU A 39 -6.61 -23.01 -14.02
C GLU A 39 -6.06 -22.12 -12.88
N GLY A 40 -6.78 -22.01 -11.75
CA GLY A 40 -6.39 -21.16 -10.63
C GLY A 40 -6.48 -19.67 -10.96
N SER A 41 -7.53 -19.27 -11.68
CA SER A 41 -7.77 -17.86 -12.03
C SER A 41 -8.08 -17.02 -10.78
N VAL A 42 -8.79 -17.60 -9.81
CA VAL A 42 -9.07 -16.98 -8.51
C VAL A 42 -7.92 -17.29 -7.55
N ILE A 43 -7.09 -16.28 -7.29
CA ILE A 43 -5.89 -16.43 -6.46
C ILE A 43 -6.12 -16.14 -4.97
N ALA A 44 -7.24 -15.49 -4.62
CA ALA A 44 -7.62 -15.16 -3.25
C ALA A 44 -9.12 -14.87 -3.15
N LEU A 45 -9.68 -14.96 -1.94
CA LEU A 45 -11.06 -14.55 -1.64
C LEU A 45 -11.09 -13.50 -0.53
N GLN A 46 -11.81 -12.40 -0.78
CA GLN A 46 -12.21 -11.48 0.28
C GLN A 46 -13.46 -12.04 0.97
N ILE A 47 -13.44 -12.14 2.29
CA ILE A 47 -14.62 -12.51 3.09
C ILE A 47 -15.23 -11.23 3.65
N GLU A 48 -16.50 -11.02 3.34
CA GLU A 48 -17.24 -9.77 3.54
C GLU A 48 -16.64 -8.55 2.83
N ASN A 49 -17.27 -7.39 3.04
CA ASN A 49 -16.75 -6.11 2.58
C ASN A 49 -16.98 -5.03 3.64
N GLU A 50 -15.89 -4.41 4.11
CA GLU A 50 -15.90 -3.33 5.09
C GLU A 50 -16.81 -3.58 6.31
N PRO A 51 -16.63 -4.71 7.02
CA PRO A 51 -17.56 -5.11 8.08
C PRO A 51 -17.52 -4.13 9.27
N GLY A 52 -18.68 -3.92 9.89
CA GLY A 52 -18.83 -3.10 11.09
C GLY A 52 -20.22 -2.49 11.22
N ILE A 53 -20.41 -1.69 12.27
CA ILE A 53 -21.70 -1.06 12.58
C ILE A 53 -21.60 0.45 12.38
N LEU A 54 -22.39 1.00 11.45
CA LEU A 54 -22.66 2.43 11.39
C LEU A 54 -23.93 2.76 12.19
N GLY A 55 -23.89 3.86 12.93
CA GLY A 55 -24.94 4.33 13.83
C GLY A 55 -24.82 3.88 15.29
N SER A 56 -23.84 3.02 15.64
CA SER A 56 -23.59 2.58 17.01
C SER A 56 -22.21 1.95 17.18
N ASP A 57 -21.66 1.97 18.39
CA ASP A 57 -20.41 1.29 18.78
C ASP A 57 -20.56 -0.26 18.83
N ARG A 58 -21.76 -0.74 19.15
CA ARG A 58 -22.09 -2.17 19.18
C ARG A 58 -23.56 -2.45 18.89
N ASP A 59 -23.89 -3.73 18.84
CA ASP A 59 -25.26 -4.19 18.93
C ASP A 59 -25.76 -4.16 20.40
N TYR A 60 -26.92 -3.54 20.62
CA TYR A 60 -27.65 -3.49 21.89
C TYR A 60 -28.82 -4.49 21.96
N GLY A 61 -28.92 -5.41 20.99
CA GLY A 61 -29.87 -6.52 21.03
C GLY A 61 -29.62 -7.47 22.21
N PRO A 62 -30.60 -8.30 22.60
CA PRO A 62 -30.51 -9.16 23.78
C PRO A 62 -29.28 -10.07 23.81
N GLU A 63 -28.93 -10.70 22.67
CA GLU A 63 -27.81 -11.61 22.53
C GLU A 63 -26.46 -10.90 22.68
N ALA A 64 -26.33 -9.73 22.04
CA ALA A 64 -25.14 -8.90 22.13
C ALA A 64 -24.97 -8.30 23.54
N GLN A 65 -26.07 -7.86 24.17
CA GLN A 65 -26.08 -7.37 25.54
C GLN A 65 -25.66 -8.46 26.53
N ALA A 66 -26.21 -9.67 26.40
CA ALA A 66 -25.79 -10.81 27.22
C ALA A 66 -24.30 -11.14 27.03
N THR A 67 -23.77 -11.01 25.82
CA THR A 67 -22.34 -11.18 25.56
C THR A 67 -21.50 -10.08 26.21
N PHE A 68 -21.96 -8.84 26.15
CA PHE A 68 -21.29 -7.66 26.72
C PHE A 68 -21.17 -7.72 28.25
N GLU A 69 -22.16 -8.30 28.92
CA GLU A 69 -22.19 -8.49 30.38
C GLU A 69 -21.40 -9.71 30.86
N ARG A 70 -21.12 -10.66 29.96
CA ARG A 70 -20.33 -11.86 30.28
C ARG A 70 -18.84 -11.55 30.30
N SER A 71 -18.08 -12.43 30.96
CA SER A 71 -16.63 -12.33 31.00
C SER A 71 -16.01 -12.45 29.61
N VAL A 72 -15.00 -11.62 29.35
CA VAL A 72 -14.20 -11.69 28.12
C VAL A 72 -13.55 -13.07 27.99
N PRO A 73 -13.54 -13.70 26.80
CA PRO A 73 -12.88 -14.99 26.60
C PRO A 73 -11.41 -14.96 27.06
N ARG A 74 -11.00 -15.95 27.88
CA ARG A 74 -9.67 -15.97 28.51
C ARG A 74 -8.52 -16.00 27.48
N ASN A 75 -8.72 -16.66 26.35
CA ASN A 75 -7.76 -16.70 25.24
C ASN A 75 -7.58 -15.30 24.62
N LEU A 76 -8.66 -14.56 24.39
CA LEU A 76 -8.58 -13.19 23.90
C LEU A 76 -7.87 -12.27 24.90
N ALA A 77 -8.27 -12.31 26.17
CA ALA A 77 -7.63 -11.51 27.21
C ALA A 77 -6.14 -11.83 27.37
N ALA A 78 -5.72 -13.09 27.22
CA ALA A 78 -4.32 -13.48 27.22
C ALA A 78 -3.57 -12.98 25.97
N ALA A 79 -4.15 -13.15 24.78
CA ALA A 79 -3.53 -12.74 23.51
C ALA A 79 -3.32 -11.22 23.42
N LEU A 80 -4.30 -10.42 23.88
CA LEU A 80 -4.19 -8.97 23.89
C LEU A 80 -3.12 -8.47 24.87
N ARG A 81 -3.01 -9.10 26.05
CA ARG A 81 -1.97 -8.77 27.03
C ARG A 81 -0.56 -9.07 26.55
N ALA A 82 -0.39 -10.12 25.75
CA ALA A 82 0.90 -10.47 25.15
C ALA A 82 1.41 -9.41 24.14
N ARG A 83 0.56 -8.47 23.72
CA ARG A 83 0.88 -7.37 22.81
C ARG A 83 0.90 -6.04 23.56
N GLU A 84 1.88 -5.85 24.45
CA GLU A 84 1.94 -4.72 25.40
C GLU A 84 1.89 -3.32 24.77
N GLU A 85 2.43 -3.19 23.56
CA GLU A 85 2.48 -1.94 22.77
C GLU A 85 1.23 -1.71 21.89
N SER A 86 0.25 -2.62 21.91
CA SER A 86 -0.98 -2.47 21.12
C SER A 86 -1.90 -1.38 21.68
N PRO A 87 -2.70 -0.70 20.82
CA PRO A 87 -3.72 0.24 21.29
C PRO A 87 -4.73 -0.40 22.27
N VAL A 88 -5.11 -1.65 22.04
CA VAL A 88 -6.03 -2.38 22.94
C VAL A 88 -5.39 -2.65 24.30
N ALA A 89 -4.09 -2.99 24.35
CA ALA A 89 -3.39 -3.14 25.61
C ALA A 89 -3.28 -1.82 26.39
N ALA A 90 -3.11 -0.68 25.70
CA ALA A 90 -3.16 0.63 26.33
C ALA A 90 -4.54 0.92 26.95
N ILE A 91 -5.62 0.68 26.21
CA ILE A 91 -7.02 0.80 26.69
C ILE A 91 -7.25 -0.09 27.92
N TRP A 92 -6.81 -1.35 27.86
CA TRP A 92 -6.94 -2.29 28.97
C TRP A 92 -6.19 -1.82 30.23
N ARG A 93 -4.99 -1.25 30.08
CA ARG A 93 -4.22 -0.66 31.19
C ARG A 93 -4.93 0.54 31.80
N GLU A 94 -5.47 1.43 30.97
CA GLU A 94 -6.24 2.59 31.41
C GLU A 94 -7.51 2.20 32.16
N ALA A 95 -8.15 1.08 31.79
CA ALA A 95 -9.30 0.51 32.48
C ALA A 95 -8.95 -0.24 33.79
N GLY A 96 -7.67 -0.25 34.19
CA GLY A 96 -7.21 -0.84 35.46
C GLY A 96 -6.57 -2.23 35.34
N ALA A 97 -6.24 -2.67 34.13
CA ALA A 97 -5.43 -3.87 33.86
C ALA A 97 -5.95 -5.16 34.51
N ARG A 98 -7.29 -5.36 34.53
CA ARG A 98 -7.90 -6.56 35.13
C ARG A 98 -7.62 -7.81 34.32
N GLU A 99 -7.28 -8.92 34.97
CA GLU A 99 -7.01 -10.18 34.27
C GLU A 99 -8.27 -10.88 33.75
N GLU A 100 -9.39 -10.70 34.46
CA GLU A 100 -10.69 -11.26 34.12
C GLU A 100 -11.82 -10.31 34.55
N GLY A 101 -12.96 -10.44 33.89
CA GLY A 101 -14.11 -9.54 34.07
C GLY A 101 -14.92 -9.45 32.78
N SER A 102 -16.05 -8.73 32.86
CA SER A 102 -16.87 -8.37 31.71
C SER A 102 -16.17 -7.40 30.77
N TRP A 103 -16.74 -7.19 29.57
CA TRP A 103 -16.17 -6.26 28.58
C TRP A 103 -16.00 -4.83 29.14
N PRO A 104 -17.00 -4.21 29.81
CA PRO A 104 -16.81 -2.90 30.46
C PRO A 104 -15.73 -2.88 31.52
N GLU A 105 -15.60 -3.95 32.29
CA GLU A 105 -14.61 -4.03 33.36
C GLU A 105 -13.18 -4.11 32.84
N LEU A 106 -12.97 -4.67 31.64
CA LEU A 106 -11.64 -4.80 31.03
C LEU A 106 -11.26 -3.63 30.14
N PHE A 107 -12.23 -2.97 29.52
CA PHE A 107 -11.96 -2.02 28.44
C PHE A 107 -12.65 -0.66 28.59
N GLY A 108 -13.42 -0.46 29.67
CA GLY A 108 -14.11 0.80 29.94
C GLY A 108 -14.99 1.25 28.78
N ASP A 109 -14.88 2.52 28.39
CA ASP A 109 -15.71 3.13 27.35
C ASP A 109 -15.47 2.53 25.95
N ALA A 110 -14.30 1.92 25.70
CA ALA A 110 -13.99 1.27 24.43
C ALA A 110 -14.53 -0.16 24.34
N ALA A 111 -15.13 -0.69 25.41
CA ALA A 111 -15.60 -2.07 25.48
C ALA A 111 -16.58 -2.43 24.36
N GLY A 112 -17.45 -1.50 23.97
CA GLY A 112 -18.48 -1.77 22.96
C GLY A 112 -17.87 -2.13 21.62
N GLU A 113 -16.98 -1.29 21.11
CA GLU A 113 -16.29 -1.53 19.84
C GLU A 113 -15.34 -2.74 19.90
N ILE A 114 -14.60 -2.95 20.99
CA ILE A 114 -13.69 -4.10 21.11
C ILE A 114 -14.49 -5.42 21.10
N MET A 115 -15.66 -5.45 21.76
CA MET A 115 -16.57 -6.61 21.72
C MET A 115 -17.14 -6.81 20.30
N THR A 116 -17.55 -5.74 19.63
CA THR A 116 -18.03 -5.79 18.25
C THR A 116 -16.94 -6.32 17.31
N ALA A 117 -15.69 -5.85 17.45
CA ALA A 117 -14.55 -6.33 16.68
C ALA A 117 -14.30 -7.82 16.88
N TRP A 118 -14.33 -8.28 18.14
CA TRP A 118 -14.20 -9.70 18.45
C TRP A 118 -15.33 -10.55 17.84
N SER A 119 -16.57 -10.06 17.94
CA SER A 119 -17.77 -10.74 17.43
C SER A 119 -17.73 -10.88 15.90
N ILE A 120 -17.39 -9.80 15.20
CA ILE A 120 -17.23 -9.79 13.73
C ILE A 120 -16.05 -10.66 13.30
N ALA A 121 -14.89 -10.52 13.94
CA ALA A 121 -13.71 -11.33 13.61
C ALA A 121 -13.98 -12.83 13.77
N THR A 122 -14.70 -13.22 14.83
CA THR A 122 -15.09 -14.63 15.05
C THR A 122 -16.11 -15.11 14.01
N TYR A 123 -17.08 -14.27 13.63
CA TYR A 123 -18.03 -14.59 12.56
C TYR A 123 -17.31 -14.89 11.25
N ILE A 124 -16.39 -14.00 10.85
CA ILE A 124 -15.63 -14.09 9.60
C ILE A 124 -14.65 -15.27 9.63
N ASP A 125 -13.96 -15.50 10.76
CA ASP A 125 -13.02 -16.62 10.88
C ASP A 125 -13.71 -17.98 10.75
N ARG A 126 -14.93 -18.13 11.29
CA ARG A 126 -15.75 -19.34 11.10
C ARG A 126 -16.10 -19.58 9.63
N LEU A 127 -16.29 -18.52 8.84
CA LEU A 127 -16.48 -18.64 7.38
C LEU A 127 -15.17 -19.05 6.71
N ALA A 128 -14.05 -18.41 7.07
CA ALA A 128 -12.73 -18.72 6.55
C ALA A 128 -12.33 -20.19 6.81
N GLU A 129 -12.54 -20.69 8.03
CA GLU A 129 -12.29 -22.09 8.41
C GLU A 129 -13.10 -23.05 7.52
N ALA A 130 -14.40 -22.80 7.37
CA ALA A 130 -15.28 -23.62 6.55
C ALA A 130 -14.93 -23.56 5.06
N GLY A 131 -14.57 -22.37 4.55
CA GLY A 131 -14.14 -22.16 3.18
C GLY A 131 -12.82 -22.88 2.88
N LYS A 132 -11.80 -22.71 3.72
CA LYS A 132 -10.48 -23.37 3.58
C LYS A 132 -10.58 -24.89 3.65
N ALA A 133 -11.51 -25.43 4.43
CA ALA A 133 -11.78 -26.88 4.45
C ALA A 133 -12.26 -27.42 3.09
N VAL A 134 -12.81 -26.55 2.23
CA VAL A 134 -13.20 -26.90 0.85
C VAL A 134 -12.13 -26.51 -0.16
N LEU A 135 -11.72 -25.23 -0.16
CA LEU A 135 -10.79 -24.63 -1.11
C LEU A 135 -9.73 -23.84 -0.33
N ASP A 136 -8.52 -24.39 -0.25
CA ASP A 136 -7.41 -23.80 0.50
C ASP A 136 -6.61 -22.81 -0.35
N ILE A 137 -7.20 -21.64 -0.58
CA ILE A 137 -6.54 -20.46 -1.17
C ILE A 137 -6.45 -19.33 -0.14
N PRO A 138 -5.62 -18.29 -0.36
CA PRO A 138 -5.60 -17.11 0.48
C PRO A 138 -7.00 -16.51 0.69
N MET A 139 -7.35 -16.24 1.95
CA MET A 139 -8.57 -15.57 2.35
C MET A 139 -8.24 -14.35 3.19
N TYR A 140 -8.85 -13.22 2.87
CA TYR A 140 -8.57 -11.94 3.52
C TYR A 140 -9.85 -11.17 3.80
N LEU A 141 -9.75 -10.10 4.59
CA LEU A 141 -10.82 -9.11 4.74
C LEU A 141 -10.26 -7.71 4.50
N ASN A 142 -11.11 -6.82 3.99
CA ASN A 142 -10.77 -5.40 3.82
C ASN A 142 -11.26 -4.55 5.00
N VAL A 143 -10.76 -3.31 5.07
CA VAL A 143 -10.98 -2.42 6.19
C VAL A 143 -11.31 -1.02 5.73
N TRP A 144 -12.56 -0.60 5.97
CA TRP A 144 -12.92 0.80 6.07
C TRP A 144 -12.16 1.42 7.24
N LEU A 145 -11.17 2.26 6.93
CA LEU A 145 -10.24 2.83 7.90
C LEU A 145 -10.90 3.75 8.94
N GLY A 146 -10.37 3.73 10.16
CA GLY A 146 -10.84 4.58 11.26
C GLY A 146 -10.17 5.96 11.30
N GLU A 147 -9.16 6.19 10.48
CA GLU A 147 -8.34 7.40 10.41
C GLU A 147 -9.05 8.58 9.70
N ILE A 148 -10.36 8.73 9.91
CA ILE A 148 -11.23 9.72 9.27
C ILE A 148 -12.04 10.51 10.30
N GLY A 149 -12.40 11.75 9.96
CA GLY A 149 -13.28 12.59 10.77
C GLY A 149 -12.82 12.74 12.23
N TRP A 150 -13.74 12.51 13.17
CA TRP A 150 -13.48 12.57 14.62
C TRP A 150 -12.95 11.26 15.19
N ARG A 151 -12.81 10.23 14.35
CA ARG A 151 -12.38 8.87 14.72
C ARG A 151 -13.29 8.22 15.77
N ILE A 152 -14.58 8.51 15.71
CA ILE A 152 -15.60 7.95 16.59
C ILE A 152 -16.22 6.70 15.92
N ALA A 153 -16.10 5.55 16.59
CA ALA A 153 -16.64 4.30 16.12
C ALA A 153 -18.17 4.35 15.99
N GLY A 154 -18.68 3.87 14.86
CA GLY A 154 -20.09 3.93 14.53
C GLY A 154 -20.60 5.28 14.06
N GLN A 155 -19.76 6.32 14.10
CA GLN A 155 -20.08 7.63 13.52
C GLN A 155 -19.24 7.88 12.26
N ASP A 156 -17.92 7.90 12.41
CA ASP A 156 -17.00 8.21 11.31
C ASP A 156 -16.65 6.95 10.52
N TYR A 157 -16.51 5.79 11.17
CA TYR A 157 -16.22 4.49 10.55
C TYR A 157 -17.11 3.37 11.13
N PRO A 158 -17.28 2.24 10.42
CA PRO A 158 -18.03 1.09 10.92
C PRO A 158 -17.38 0.54 12.20
N SER A 159 -18.09 0.66 13.33
CA SER A 159 -17.60 0.15 14.61
C SER A 159 -17.33 -1.35 14.54
N GLY A 160 -16.20 -1.78 15.07
CA GLY A 160 -15.78 -3.17 15.07
C GLY A 160 -15.10 -3.63 13.79
N GLY A 161 -15.01 -2.83 12.73
CA GLY A 161 -14.11 -3.12 11.61
C GLY A 161 -12.66 -3.25 12.08
N ALA A 162 -11.79 -3.93 11.33
CA ALA A 162 -10.41 -4.22 11.73
C ALA A 162 -9.47 -3.00 11.67
N VAL A 163 -9.97 -1.84 12.06
CA VAL A 163 -9.24 -0.57 12.12
C VAL A 163 -8.05 -0.68 13.06
N GLY A 164 -7.10 0.23 12.89
CA GLY A 164 -5.84 0.24 13.61
C GLY A 164 -5.93 0.09 15.13
N LYS A 165 -7.00 0.61 15.74
CA LYS A 165 -7.25 0.54 17.18
C LYS A 165 -7.55 -0.88 17.68
N VAL A 166 -8.20 -1.71 16.87
CA VAL A 166 -8.68 -3.06 17.25
C VAL A 166 -8.10 -4.17 16.37
N LEU A 167 -7.14 -3.86 15.50
CA LEU A 167 -6.46 -4.82 14.62
C LEU A 167 -5.91 -6.04 15.38
N ASP A 168 -5.39 -5.84 16.58
CA ASP A 168 -4.85 -6.92 17.41
C ASP A 168 -5.92 -7.88 17.96
N VAL A 169 -7.20 -7.46 17.99
CA VAL A 169 -8.33 -8.37 18.29
C VAL A 169 -8.48 -9.37 17.15
N TYR A 170 -8.52 -8.89 15.90
CA TYR A 170 -8.62 -9.75 14.72
C TYR A 170 -7.42 -10.72 14.64
N LYS A 171 -6.20 -10.21 14.82
CA LYS A 171 -4.99 -11.05 14.83
C LYS A 171 -4.95 -12.08 15.97
N ALA A 172 -5.77 -11.93 17.00
CA ALA A 172 -5.86 -12.89 18.09
C ALA A 172 -6.92 -13.99 17.86
N VAL A 173 -7.97 -13.70 17.09
CA VAL A 173 -9.16 -14.59 17.02
C VAL A 173 -9.56 -15.00 15.61
N ALA A 174 -8.90 -14.49 14.58
CA ALA A 174 -9.11 -14.88 13.19
C ALA A 174 -7.89 -15.59 12.57
N PRO A 175 -7.46 -16.75 13.10
CA PRO A 175 -6.27 -17.46 12.62
C PRO A 175 -6.40 -18.03 11.20
N HIS A 176 -7.61 -18.16 10.65
CA HIS A 176 -7.85 -18.65 9.29
C HIS A 176 -7.88 -17.53 8.25
N ILE A 177 -7.75 -16.27 8.66
CA ILE A 177 -7.59 -15.11 7.76
C ILE A 177 -6.10 -14.85 7.54
N ASP A 178 -5.67 -14.94 6.28
CA ASP A 178 -4.25 -14.83 5.91
C ASP A 178 -3.73 -13.39 6.02
N LEU A 179 -4.58 -12.40 5.71
CA LEU A 179 -4.22 -10.98 5.82
C LEU A 179 -5.44 -10.09 6.07
N ILE A 180 -5.18 -8.92 6.65
CA ILE A 180 -6.13 -7.84 6.90
C ILE A 180 -5.67 -6.63 6.08
N ALA A 181 -6.53 -6.18 5.18
CA ALA A 181 -6.15 -5.33 4.07
C ALA A 181 -6.78 -3.94 4.19
N PRO A 182 -6.01 -2.84 4.28
CA PRO A 182 -6.58 -1.50 4.40
C PRO A 182 -7.11 -0.95 3.07
N ASP A 183 -8.30 -0.36 3.10
CA ASP A 183 -8.85 0.42 1.98
C ASP A 183 -8.36 1.87 2.09
N ILE A 184 -7.34 2.22 1.30
CA ILE A 184 -6.59 3.47 1.51
C ILE A 184 -7.10 4.57 0.57
N TYR A 185 -8.02 5.39 1.09
CA TYR A 185 -8.49 6.64 0.45
C TYR A 185 -7.86 7.91 1.06
N ILE A 186 -6.90 7.76 1.97
CA ILE A 186 -6.22 8.88 2.62
C ILE A 186 -5.29 9.58 1.63
N ALA A 187 -5.50 10.88 1.45
CA ALA A 187 -4.83 11.64 0.40
C ALA A 187 -3.52 12.32 0.85
N ASP A 188 -3.31 12.56 2.14
CA ASP A 188 -2.08 13.17 2.63
C ASP A 188 -0.99 12.11 2.88
N ALA A 189 0.26 12.44 2.57
CA ALA A 189 1.38 11.50 2.66
C ALA A 189 1.57 10.95 4.08
N LYS A 190 1.44 11.81 5.10
CA LYS A 190 1.64 11.42 6.50
C LYS A 190 0.60 10.39 6.95
N GLY A 191 -0.68 10.63 6.68
CA GLY A 191 -1.76 9.70 7.00
C GLY A 191 -1.66 8.39 6.21
N TYR A 192 -1.30 8.48 4.93
CA TYR A 192 -1.08 7.32 4.07
C TYR A 192 0.06 6.42 4.58
N GLU A 193 1.22 7.00 4.86
CA GLU A 193 2.40 6.30 5.40
C GLU A 193 2.12 5.71 6.78
N ALA A 194 1.45 6.46 7.67
CA ALA A 194 1.03 5.94 8.97
C ALA A 194 0.07 4.76 8.85
N THR A 195 -0.79 4.75 7.83
CA THR A 195 -1.69 3.63 7.54
C THR A 195 -0.91 2.43 7.03
N CYS A 196 -0.05 2.60 6.03
CA CYS A 196 0.79 1.51 5.52
C CYS A 196 1.63 0.89 6.65
N ALA A 197 2.27 1.72 7.48
CA ALA A 197 3.07 1.28 8.62
C ALA A 197 2.27 0.46 9.65
N ARG A 198 0.97 0.73 9.77
CA ARG A 198 0.10 0.04 10.73
C ARG A 198 -0.30 -1.36 10.27
N TYR A 199 -0.49 -1.53 8.96
CA TYR A 199 -0.93 -2.80 8.38
C TYR A 199 0.23 -3.65 7.85
N VAL A 200 1.45 -3.12 7.71
CA VAL A 200 2.63 -3.97 7.50
C VAL A 200 3.13 -4.49 8.84
N ARG A 201 3.06 -5.81 9.03
CA ARG A 201 3.49 -6.49 10.26
C ARG A 201 4.11 -7.84 9.90
N ASP A 202 4.92 -8.39 10.79
CA ASP A 202 5.45 -9.75 10.62
C ASP A 202 4.33 -10.80 10.51
N ASP A 203 3.16 -10.52 11.11
CA ASP A 203 1.94 -11.33 11.05
C ASP A 203 0.90 -10.81 10.04
N ASN A 204 1.23 -9.81 9.19
CA ASN A 204 0.31 -9.25 8.19
C ASN A 204 1.07 -8.65 6.98
N PRO A 205 1.06 -9.30 5.80
CA PRO A 205 1.56 -8.65 4.60
C PRO A 205 0.65 -7.46 4.22
N LEU A 206 1.25 -6.38 3.72
CA LEU A 206 0.48 -5.22 3.26
C LEU A 206 -0.13 -5.52 1.89
N PHE A 207 -1.45 -5.45 1.79
CA PHE A 207 -2.20 -5.52 0.55
C PHE A 207 -3.20 -4.37 0.52
N VAL A 208 -3.26 -3.62 -0.57
CA VAL A 208 -4.19 -2.48 -0.74
C VAL A 208 -5.26 -2.88 -1.78
N PRO A 209 -6.39 -3.49 -1.36
CA PRO A 209 -7.44 -3.98 -2.24
C PRO A 209 -8.33 -2.87 -2.78
N GLU A 210 -8.36 -1.73 -2.10
CA GLU A 210 -9.06 -0.55 -2.58
C GLU A 210 -8.26 0.73 -2.32
N SER A 211 -8.32 1.63 -3.29
CA SER A 211 -7.78 2.98 -3.18
C SER A 211 -8.41 3.91 -4.22
N ALA A 212 -8.24 5.23 -4.04
CA ALA A 212 -8.80 6.23 -4.94
C ALA A 212 -8.24 6.11 -6.38
N PRO A 213 -9.05 6.18 -7.45
CA PRO A 213 -8.53 6.06 -8.82
C PRO A 213 -7.85 7.34 -9.36
N TRP A 214 -7.60 8.33 -8.50
CA TRP A 214 -7.05 9.64 -8.85
C TRP A 214 -6.33 10.29 -7.68
N GLY A 215 -5.84 11.51 -7.90
CA GLY A 215 -5.23 12.33 -6.87
C GLY A 215 -3.89 11.78 -6.40
N SER A 216 -3.60 11.95 -5.11
CA SER A 216 -2.30 11.60 -4.53
C SER A 216 -1.98 10.13 -4.53
N ASN A 217 -2.99 9.27 -4.63
CA ASN A 217 -2.81 7.84 -4.76
C ASN A 217 -1.86 7.49 -5.92
N ALA A 218 -1.88 8.28 -7.01
CA ALA A 218 -1.05 8.04 -8.19
C ALA A 218 0.45 8.05 -7.89
N TRP A 219 0.92 8.77 -6.87
CA TRP A 219 2.32 8.75 -6.46
C TRP A 219 2.54 8.02 -5.12
N LEU A 220 1.56 8.00 -4.23
CA LEU A 220 1.70 7.33 -2.93
C LEU A 220 1.78 5.80 -3.07
N MET A 221 1.21 5.20 -4.12
CA MET A 221 1.34 3.76 -4.37
C MET A 221 2.81 3.28 -4.44
N PHE A 222 3.74 4.13 -4.90
CA PHE A 222 5.15 3.78 -4.94
C PHE A 222 5.76 3.65 -3.54
N ARG A 223 5.25 4.40 -2.54
CA ARG A 223 5.62 4.21 -1.13
C ARG A 223 5.15 2.86 -0.63
N ALA A 224 3.88 2.50 -0.87
CA ALA A 224 3.35 1.21 -0.45
C ALA A 224 4.18 0.04 -1.00
N LEU A 225 4.55 0.10 -2.29
CA LEU A 225 5.34 -0.94 -2.95
C LEU A 225 6.80 -1.00 -2.45
N ALA A 226 7.50 0.13 -2.40
CA ALA A 226 8.93 0.15 -2.09
C ALA A 226 9.24 0.18 -0.59
N ASP A 227 8.57 1.07 0.14
CA ASP A 227 8.92 1.38 1.54
C ASP A 227 8.17 0.45 2.52
N TYR A 228 7.01 -0.07 2.12
CA TYR A 228 6.18 -0.96 2.94
C TYR A 228 5.99 -2.36 2.37
N GLY A 229 6.62 -2.66 1.22
CA GLY A 229 6.61 -4.00 0.63
C GLY A 229 5.21 -4.53 0.35
N ALA A 230 4.30 -3.70 -0.16
CA ALA A 230 2.96 -4.12 -0.51
C ALA A 230 3.00 -5.26 -1.55
N ILE A 231 2.23 -6.32 -1.31
CA ILE A 231 2.18 -7.51 -2.18
C ILE A 231 1.13 -7.38 -3.29
N GLY A 232 0.31 -6.33 -3.26
CA GLY A 232 -0.68 -6.02 -4.27
C GLY A 232 -1.32 -4.65 -4.02
N TYR A 233 -1.83 -4.06 -5.10
CA TYR A 233 -2.34 -2.69 -5.10
C TYR A 233 -3.44 -2.51 -6.13
N HIS A 234 -4.59 -2.03 -5.70
CA HIS A 234 -5.79 -1.91 -6.52
C HIS A 234 -6.44 -0.54 -6.35
N ILE A 235 -7.09 -0.06 -7.41
CA ILE A 235 -7.97 1.10 -7.37
C ILE A 235 -9.42 0.62 -7.47
N PHE A 236 -10.30 1.24 -6.70
CA PHE A 236 -11.72 0.94 -6.74
C PHE A 236 -12.37 1.52 -8.00
N GLY A 237 -13.33 0.80 -8.59
CA GLY A 237 -14.08 1.25 -9.76
C GLY A 237 -13.18 1.56 -10.97
N VAL A 238 -12.30 0.62 -11.34
CA VAL A 238 -11.30 0.80 -12.40
C VAL A 238 -11.90 1.28 -13.72
N GLU A 239 -13.13 0.87 -14.06
CA GLU A 239 -13.87 1.31 -15.24
C GLU A 239 -14.17 2.82 -15.24
N SER A 240 -14.21 3.46 -14.07
CA SER A 240 -14.45 4.89 -13.91
C SER A 240 -13.34 5.75 -14.52
N VAL A 241 -12.16 5.18 -14.81
CA VAL A 241 -11.08 5.91 -15.51
C VAL A 241 -11.41 6.17 -16.99
N ILE A 242 -12.40 5.47 -17.55
CA ILE A 242 -12.82 5.58 -18.94
C ILE A 242 -14.08 6.47 -19.07
N ALA A 243 -14.10 7.32 -20.10
CA ALA A 243 -15.25 8.14 -20.47
C ALA A 243 -16.25 7.35 -21.34
N GLU A 244 -17.46 7.89 -21.53
CA GLU A 244 -18.51 7.22 -22.32
C GLU A 244 -18.10 6.93 -23.77
N ASP A 245 -17.19 7.73 -24.34
CA ASP A 245 -16.66 7.55 -25.68
C ASP A 245 -15.49 6.55 -25.78
N GLY A 246 -15.14 5.89 -24.66
CA GLY A 246 -14.02 4.96 -24.56
C GLY A 246 -12.65 5.62 -24.37
N SER A 247 -12.58 6.95 -24.30
CA SER A 247 -11.32 7.66 -24.04
C SER A 247 -10.94 7.62 -22.56
N LEU A 248 -9.65 7.74 -22.26
CA LEU A 248 -9.19 7.88 -20.87
C LEU A 248 -9.54 9.29 -20.36
N ARG A 249 -10.19 9.36 -19.20
CA ARG A 249 -10.46 10.63 -18.51
C ARG A 249 -9.16 11.36 -18.19
N PRO A 250 -9.04 12.66 -18.47
CA PRO A 250 -7.82 13.43 -18.19
C PRO A 250 -7.34 13.31 -16.74
N GLU A 251 -8.26 13.30 -15.78
CA GLU A 251 -7.99 13.23 -14.33
C GLU A 251 -7.37 11.89 -13.91
N ALA A 252 -7.65 10.81 -14.65
CA ALA A 252 -7.14 9.47 -14.39
C ALA A 252 -5.79 9.20 -15.08
N ARG A 253 -5.32 10.10 -15.96
CA ARG A 253 -4.07 9.92 -16.73
C ARG A 253 -2.88 9.59 -15.83
N MET A 254 -2.71 10.35 -14.75
CA MET A 254 -1.57 10.17 -13.85
C MET A 254 -1.59 8.80 -13.18
N MET A 255 -2.77 8.33 -12.76
CA MET A 255 -2.95 7.02 -12.13
C MET A 255 -2.64 5.89 -13.11
N VAL A 256 -3.22 5.93 -14.31
CA VAL A 256 -2.96 4.91 -15.35
C VAL A 256 -1.49 4.85 -15.72
N ASP A 257 -0.85 6.00 -15.85
CA ASP A 257 0.59 6.07 -16.12
C ASP A 257 1.43 5.48 -14.98
N SER A 258 1.01 5.65 -13.71
CA SER A 258 1.66 4.97 -12.58
C SER A 258 1.53 3.45 -12.66
N PHE A 259 0.33 2.94 -12.93
CA PHE A 259 0.12 1.50 -13.10
C PHE A 259 0.94 0.93 -14.26
N ARG A 260 1.10 1.68 -15.36
CA ARG A 260 2.01 1.29 -16.45
C ARG A 260 3.46 1.15 -15.98
N CYS A 261 3.94 2.10 -15.18
CA CYS A 261 5.29 2.04 -14.61
C CYS A 261 5.46 0.86 -13.66
N VAL A 262 4.47 0.64 -12.78
CA VAL A 262 4.48 -0.48 -11.84
C VAL A 262 4.44 -1.81 -12.58
N ALA A 263 3.59 -1.96 -13.61
CA ALA A 263 3.51 -3.16 -14.43
C ALA A 263 4.86 -3.51 -15.08
N ALA A 264 5.56 -2.51 -15.63
CA ALA A 264 6.89 -2.69 -16.20
C ALA A 264 7.95 -3.10 -15.16
N ALA A 265 7.74 -2.75 -13.89
CA ALA A 265 8.64 -3.07 -12.78
C ALA A 265 8.30 -4.37 -12.03
N ILE A 266 7.21 -5.08 -12.36
CA ILE A 266 6.82 -6.31 -11.64
C ILE A 266 7.98 -7.29 -11.50
N PRO A 267 8.77 -7.64 -12.54
CA PRO A 267 9.89 -8.56 -12.37
C PRO A 267 10.97 -8.05 -11.39
N LEU A 268 11.19 -6.74 -11.30
CA LEU A 268 12.12 -6.15 -10.33
C LEU A 268 11.55 -6.16 -8.91
N LEU A 269 10.27 -5.84 -8.75
CA LEU A 269 9.58 -5.91 -7.46
C LEU A 269 9.70 -7.32 -6.89
N LEU A 270 9.36 -8.35 -7.69
CA LEU A 270 9.46 -9.74 -7.28
C LEU A 270 10.89 -10.18 -6.94
N ALA A 271 11.90 -9.68 -7.65
CA ALA A 271 13.29 -10.04 -7.41
C ALA A 271 13.93 -9.35 -6.20
N TYR A 272 13.49 -8.14 -5.84
CA TYR A 272 14.19 -7.27 -4.88
C TYR A 272 13.35 -6.82 -3.68
N GLN A 273 12.07 -7.16 -3.59
CA GLN A 273 11.24 -6.83 -2.43
C GLN A 273 11.81 -7.46 -1.15
N GLY A 274 11.82 -6.69 -0.05
CA GLY A 274 12.44 -7.10 1.22
C GLY A 274 13.98 -7.04 1.26
N THR A 275 14.67 -6.69 0.16
CA THR A 275 16.15 -6.63 0.13
C THR A 275 16.72 -5.25 0.50
N GLY A 276 15.87 -4.23 0.64
CA GLY A 276 16.30 -2.83 0.83
C GLY A 276 16.84 -2.14 -0.42
N ARG A 277 16.73 -2.76 -1.60
CA ARG A 277 17.28 -2.28 -2.88
C ARG A 277 16.26 -1.53 -3.75
N ILE A 278 15.02 -1.43 -3.31
CA ILE A 278 13.95 -0.71 -4.02
C ILE A 278 13.73 0.60 -3.29
N HIS A 279 13.72 1.70 -4.03
CA HIS A 279 13.56 3.04 -3.50
C HIS A 279 12.37 3.73 -4.17
N ALA A 280 11.40 4.18 -3.38
CA ALA A 280 10.31 5.02 -3.88
C ALA A 280 10.86 6.37 -4.33
N VAL A 281 10.42 6.80 -5.51
CA VAL A 281 10.54 8.19 -5.95
C VAL A 281 9.15 8.80 -5.84
N VAL A 282 9.00 9.80 -4.96
CA VAL A 282 7.74 10.53 -4.78
C VAL A 282 8.04 12.00 -4.56
N GLN A 283 7.57 12.85 -5.48
CA GLN A 283 7.63 14.29 -5.29
C GLN A 283 6.52 14.75 -4.36
N GLU A 284 6.90 15.23 -3.19
CA GLU A 284 6.01 15.95 -2.27
C GLU A 284 5.93 17.44 -2.61
N GLU A 285 4.99 18.13 -1.97
CA GLU A 285 4.75 19.54 -2.23
C GLU A 285 5.99 20.38 -1.90
N GLY A 286 6.41 21.23 -2.84
CA GLY A 286 7.59 22.08 -2.68
C GLY A 286 8.94 21.36 -2.83
N LEU A 287 8.98 20.04 -3.02
CA LEU A 287 10.25 19.34 -3.28
C LEU A 287 10.71 19.50 -4.73
N GLY A 288 11.98 19.87 -4.91
CA GLY A 288 12.67 19.92 -6.20
C GLY A 288 13.50 18.66 -6.52
N GLY A 289 13.70 17.79 -5.53
CA GLY A 289 14.48 16.56 -5.65
C GLY A 289 14.65 15.85 -4.31
N MET A 290 15.36 14.72 -4.34
CA MET A 290 15.70 13.92 -3.15
C MET A 290 17.07 13.26 -3.33
N THR A 291 17.70 12.86 -2.22
CA THR A 291 18.97 12.11 -2.23
C THR A 291 18.73 10.67 -1.78
N LEU A 292 19.39 9.72 -2.42
CA LEU A 292 19.42 8.31 -2.08
C LEU A 292 20.84 7.91 -1.68
N ASP A 293 20.97 7.21 -0.56
CA ASP A 293 22.21 6.57 -0.15
C ASP A 293 22.25 5.15 -0.72
N LEU A 294 22.99 4.95 -1.81
CA LEU A 294 23.04 3.67 -2.54
C LEU A 294 24.36 2.95 -2.23
N ASP A 295 24.44 1.64 -2.46
CA ASP A 295 25.71 0.93 -2.31
C ASP A 295 26.72 1.45 -3.36
N GLY A 296 27.88 1.92 -2.89
CA GLY A 296 28.95 2.47 -3.74
C GLY A 296 28.71 3.85 -4.35
N CYS A 297 27.51 4.42 -4.32
CA CYS A 297 27.22 5.73 -4.91
C CYS A 297 26.17 6.53 -4.12
N ILE A 298 26.06 7.82 -4.44
CA ILE A 298 25.00 8.71 -3.99
C ILE A 298 24.12 8.97 -5.20
N GLY A 299 22.83 8.71 -5.06
CA GLY A 299 21.83 9.06 -6.07
C GLY A 299 21.23 10.43 -5.77
N LEU A 300 21.30 11.36 -6.70
CA LEU A 300 20.53 12.60 -6.66
C LEU A 300 19.37 12.50 -7.64
N VAL A 301 18.16 12.48 -7.13
CA VAL A 301 16.93 12.51 -7.92
C VAL A 301 16.48 13.95 -8.06
N GLU A 302 16.37 14.45 -9.28
CA GLU A 302 15.79 15.77 -9.56
C GLU A 302 14.39 15.59 -10.15
N PHE A 303 13.45 16.43 -9.70
CA PHE A 303 12.06 16.39 -10.14
C PHE A 303 11.78 17.40 -11.26
N GLY A 304 10.94 16.99 -12.20
CA GLY A 304 10.59 17.75 -13.39
C GLY A 304 11.77 17.98 -14.32
N GLU A 305 11.83 19.20 -14.89
CA GLU A 305 12.95 19.65 -15.73
C GLU A 305 14.13 20.18 -14.90
N GLY A 306 14.01 20.22 -13.57
CA GLY A 306 15.02 20.78 -12.68
C GLY A 306 15.34 22.26 -12.97
N PRO A 307 16.43 22.80 -12.39
CA PRO A 307 16.88 24.17 -12.70
C PRO A 307 17.57 24.27 -14.08
N MET A 308 17.99 23.14 -14.68
CA MET A 308 18.73 23.10 -15.95
C MET A 308 17.78 23.07 -17.16
N ARG A 309 17.38 24.27 -17.60
CA ARG A 309 16.40 24.58 -18.67
C ARG A 309 16.73 24.03 -20.07
N TRP A 310 17.93 23.49 -20.27
CA TRP A 310 18.44 22.97 -21.55
C TRP A 310 18.70 21.46 -21.51
N ALA A 311 18.36 20.80 -20.41
CA ALA A 311 18.57 19.37 -20.29
C ALA A 311 17.48 18.60 -21.05
N ALA A 312 17.68 18.53 -22.37
CA ALA A 312 16.83 17.85 -23.31
C ALA A 312 16.67 16.38 -22.93
N LYS A 313 15.46 15.87 -23.09
CA LYS A 313 15.18 14.43 -23.10
C LYS A 313 15.39 13.95 -24.54
N ASP A 314 14.36 13.38 -25.16
CA ASP A 314 14.37 13.04 -26.57
C ASP A 314 13.30 13.82 -27.36
N TRP A 315 13.18 13.52 -28.65
CA TRP A 315 12.20 14.15 -29.53
C TRP A 315 10.73 13.85 -29.16
N ARG A 316 10.45 12.78 -28.41
CA ARG A 316 9.10 12.44 -27.91
C ARG A 316 8.74 13.29 -26.69
N HIS A 317 9.77 13.75 -25.97
CA HIS A 317 9.66 14.51 -24.72
C HIS A 317 10.33 15.89 -24.82
N PRO A 318 9.87 16.76 -25.74
CA PRO A 318 10.48 18.06 -25.92
C PRO A 318 10.36 18.89 -24.63
N PRO A 319 11.37 19.72 -24.30
CA PRO A 319 11.31 20.58 -23.13
C PRO A 319 10.14 21.57 -23.24
N SER A 320 9.57 21.95 -22.09
CA SER A 320 8.54 22.97 -22.03
C SER A 320 9.02 24.28 -22.65
N ARG A 321 8.23 24.86 -23.57
CA ARG A 321 8.55 26.13 -24.23
C ARG A 321 8.45 27.35 -23.29
N ALA A 322 7.86 27.21 -22.11
CA ALA A 322 7.70 28.28 -21.12
C ALA A 322 8.11 27.80 -19.71
N PRO A 323 8.76 28.67 -18.91
CA PRO A 323 9.14 28.33 -17.54
C PRO A 323 7.87 28.07 -16.73
N ARG A 324 7.74 26.85 -16.21
CA ARG A 324 6.79 26.55 -15.15
C ARG A 324 7.59 26.24 -13.88
N PRO A 325 7.30 26.88 -12.75
CA PRO A 325 7.77 26.40 -11.45
C PRO A 325 7.51 24.90 -11.35
N VAL A 326 8.40 24.17 -10.67
CA VAL A 326 8.23 22.73 -10.43
C VAL A 326 6.87 22.44 -9.74
N ALA A 327 6.38 23.37 -8.92
CA ALA A 327 5.06 23.34 -8.29
C ALA A 327 3.87 23.49 -9.27
N GLU A 328 4.10 23.96 -10.49
CA GLU A 328 3.08 24.16 -11.55
C GLU A 328 3.19 23.11 -12.68
N SER A 329 4.05 22.10 -12.52
CA SER A 329 4.12 20.98 -13.47
C SER A 329 2.82 20.15 -13.37
N PRO A 330 2.11 19.91 -14.49
CA PRO A 330 0.91 19.06 -14.48
C PRO A 330 1.25 17.58 -14.20
N GLN A 331 2.53 17.20 -14.27
CA GLN A 331 3.01 15.86 -14.02
C GLN A 331 3.92 15.88 -12.78
N ARG A 332 3.45 15.26 -11.69
CA ARG A 332 4.21 15.07 -10.45
C ARG A 332 5.17 13.90 -10.62
N ALA A 333 6.41 14.10 -10.18
CA ALA A 333 7.47 13.11 -10.32
C ALA A 333 7.21 11.92 -9.38
N ARG A 334 7.33 10.70 -9.92
CA ARG A 334 6.99 9.46 -9.20
C ARG A 334 7.60 8.24 -9.87
N GLY A 335 7.86 7.16 -9.13
CA GLY A 335 8.41 5.94 -9.68
C GLY A 335 9.19 5.07 -8.71
N LEU A 336 10.04 4.21 -9.25
CA LEU A 336 10.94 3.34 -8.50
C LEU A 336 12.36 3.43 -9.05
N ILE A 337 13.33 3.38 -8.16
CA ILE A 337 14.73 3.10 -8.47
C ILE A 337 15.09 1.77 -7.80
N VAL A 338 15.64 0.82 -8.56
CA VAL A 338 16.05 -0.49 -8.06
C VAL A 338 17.56 -0.67 -8.25
N GLN A 339 18.30 -0.87 -7.17
CA GLN A 339 19.73 -1.17 -7.21
C GLN A 339 19.95 -2.70 -7.27
N ALA A 340 20.07 -3.24 -8.48
CA ALA A 340 20.22 -4.67 -8.70
C ALA A 340 21.56 -5.23 -8.19
N ASP A 341 22.62 -4.44 -8.33
CA ASP A 341 23.92 -4.68 -7.73
C ASP A 341 24.65 -3.32 -7.56
N ARG A 342 25.92 -3.34 -7.15
CA ARG A 342 26.70 -2.11 -6.92
C ARG A 342 26.81 -1.20 -8.15
N HIS A 343 26.68 -1.75 -9.36
CA HIS A 343 26.89 -1.05 -10.62
C HIS A 343 25.65 -1.07 -11.54
N THR A 344 24.64 -1.89 -11.24
CA THR A 344 23.42 -2.00 -12.06
C THR A 344 22.21 -1.39 -11.38
N PHE A 345 21.55 -0.46 -12.06
CA PHE A 345 20.35 0.23 -11.58
C PHE A 345 19.24 0.14 -12.61
N TYR A 346 18.00 0.05 -12.14
CA TYR A 346 16.80 0.12 -12.96
C TYR A 346 15.91 1.28 -12.51
N LEU A 347 15.27 1.93 -13.46
CA LEU A 347 14.42 3.09 -13.24
C LEU A 347 13.10 2.88 -13.97
N VAL A 348 11.99 3.17 -13.29
CA VAL A 348 10.65 3.29 -13.88
C VAL A 348 9.95 4.49 -13.28
N GLY A 349 9.10 5.17 -14.04
CA GLY A 349 8.31 6.26 -13.49
C GLY A 349 8.09 7.41 -14.45
N ALA A 350 7.87 8.58 -13.87
CA ALA A 350 7.48 9.77 -14.57
C ALA A 350 8.16 11.01 -13.98
N GLY A 351 8.58 11.92 -14.84
CA GLY A 351 8.94 13.28 -14.43
C GLY A 351 10.13 13.40 -13.47
N TYR A 352 11.04 12.42 -13.40
CA TYR A 352 12.28 12.55 -12.65
C TYR A 352 13.50 12.13 -13.46
N ARG A 353 14.67 12.53 -12.95
CA ARG A 353 15.98 12.09 -13.43
C ARG A 353 16.89 11.72 -12.27
N LEU A 354 17.72 10.71 -12.49
CA LEU A 354 18.70 10.23 -11.53
C LEU A 354 20.11 10.61 -11.99
N HIS A 355 20.85 11.23 -11.09
CA HIS A 355 22.29 11.44 -11.21
C HIS A 355 23.00 10.52 -10.23
N LEU A 356 23.95 9.73 -10.72
CA LEU A 356 24.72 8.80 -9.90
C LEU A 356 26.13 9.34 -9.70
N ARG A 357 26.51 9.53 -8.44
CA ARG A 357 27.85 9.97 -8.04
C ARG A 357 28.56 8.87 -7.25
N PRO A 358 29.66 8.30 -7.72
CA PRO A 358 30.44 7.35 -6.94
C PRO A 358 30.86 7.92 -5.58
N LYS A 359 30.77 7.11 -4.52
CA LYS A 359 31.34 7.42 -3.22
C LYS A 359 32.86 7.26 -3.31
N VAL A 360 33.58 8.37 -3.23
CA VAL A 360 35.04 8.41 -3.31
C VAL A 360 35.64 8.95 -2.00
N ALA A 361 36.93 8.72 -1.79
CA ALA A 361 37.64 9.27 -0.64
C ALA A 361 37.55 10.81 -0.62
N PRO A 362 37.53 11.45 0.57
CA PRO A 362 37.38 12.91 0.69
C PRO A 362 38.38 13.72 -0.13
N GLU A 363 39.59 13.22 -0.33
CA GLU A 363 40.63 13.86 -1.15
C GLU A 363 40.24 13.88 -2.63
N MET A 364 39.72 12.76 -3.15
CA MET A 364 39.25 12.65 -4.53
C MET A 364 37.98 13.47 -4.77
N ALA A 365 37.10 13.58 -3.76
CA ALA A 365 35.88 14.37 -3.86
C ALA A 365 36.16 15.87 -4.11
N ARG A 366 37.37 16.35 -3.81
CA ARG A 366 37.82 17.73 -4.05
C ARG A 366 38.41 17.95 -5.43
N ASP A 367 38.66 16.90 -6.20
CA ASP A 367 39.12 17.02 -7.59
C ASP A 367 38.04 17.72 -8.45
N ALA A 368 38.46 18.50 -9.44
CA ALA A 368 37.54 19.26 -10.29
C ALA A 368 36.57 18.34 -11.07
N ALA A 369 36.97 17.10 -11.38
CA ALA A 369 36.11 16.11 -12.03
C ALA A 369 34.92 15.67 -11.15
N TYR A 370 35.06 15.75 -9.82
CA TYR A 370 34.04 15.32 -8.85
C TYR A 370 33.36 16.49 -8.11
N SER A 371 33.94 17.69 -8.15
CA SER A 371 33.44 18.88 -7.43
C SER A 371 32.75 19.91 -8.35
N ASN A 372 32.88 19.79 -9.66
CA ASN A 372 32.21 20.66 -10.64
C ASN A 372 31.02 19.91 -11.29
N PRO A 373 29.75 20.27 -11.00
CA PRO A 373 28.59 19.48 -11.43
C PRO A 373 28.47 19.29 -12.95
N PRO A 374 28.64 20.32 -13.81
CA PRO A 374 28.69 20.11 -15.27
C PRO A 374 29.71 19.06 -15.75
N ILE A 375 30.92 19.09 -15.16
CA ILE A 375 31.99 18.15 -15.52
C ILE A 375 31.64 16.76 -15.00
N MET A 376 31.20 16.67 -13.74
CA MET A 376 30.81 15.42 -13.11
C MET A 376 29.70 14.72 -13.90
N HIS A 377 28.67 15.45 -14.33
CA HIS A 377 27.58 14.84 -15.11
C HIS A 377 28.06 14.30 -16.46
N SER A 378 28.96 15.04 -17.13
CA SER A 378 29.57 14.62 -18.40
C SER A 378 30.58 13.47 -18.24
N LEU A 379 31.14 13.29 -17.05
CA LEU A 379 32.06 12.21 -16.69
C LEU A 379 31.37 11.06 -15.94
N SER A 380 30.03 11.01 -15.95
CA SER A 380 29.28 9.94 -15.30
C SER A 380 29.80 8.59 -15.80
N PRO A 381 30.25 7.68 -14.92
CA PRO A 381 30.96 6.47 -15.34
C PRO A 381 29.97 5.39 -15.80
N TYR A 382 29.14 5.71 -16.79
CA TYR A 382 28.17 4.79 -17.37
C TYR A 382 28.86 3.96 -18.47
N ILE A 383 28.78 2.63 -18.35
CA ILE A 383 29.09 1.70 -19.43
C ILE A 383 27.95 1.71 -20.45
N SER A 384 26.70 1.63 -19.97
CA SER A 384 25.52 1.78 -20.81
C SER A 384 24.34 2.35 -20.04
N VAL A 385 23.48 3.04 -20.79
CA VAL A 385 22.13 3.40 -20.37
C VAL A 385 21.19 2.90 -21.46
N ASP A 386 20.33 1.95 -21.14
CA ASP A 386 19.50 1.24 -22.09
C ASP A 386 18.01 1.41 -21.69
N GLU A 387 17.15 1.77 -22.64
CA GLU A 387 15.68 1.71 -22.51
C GLU A 387 15.21 0.35 -23.03
N GLY A 388 14.25 -0.26 -22.34
CA GLY A 388 13.80 -1.60 -22.69
C GLY A 388 12.65 -2.12 -21.83
N GLN A 389 12.45 -3.43 -21.95
CA GLN A 389 11.42 -4.17 -21.24
C GLN A 389 12.03 -5.34 -20.47
N LEU A 390 11.39 -5.73 -19.38
CA LEU A 390 11.67 -6.98 -18.69
C LEU A 390 10.66 -8.02 -19.15
N ASP A 391 11.12 -9.22 -19.47
CA ASP A 391 10.22 -10.36 -19.63
C ASP A 391 9.80 -10.95 -18.26
N ALA A 392 8.95 -11.98 -18.31
CA ALA A 392 8.44 -12.64 -17.11
C ALA A 392 9.54 -13.29 -16.24
N ASP A 393 10.68 -13.64 -16.83
CA ASP A 393 11.84 -14.21 -16.13
C ASP A 393 12.79 -13.13 -15.58
N GLY A 394 12.47 -11.85 -15.81
CA GLY A 394 13.29 -10.71 -15.42
C GLY A 394 14.48 -10.44 -16.34
N ALA A 395 14.52 -11.05 -17.53
CA ALA A 395 15.55 -10.76 -18.52
C ALA A 395 15.26 -9.41 -19.19
N PHE A 396 16.28 -8.55 -19.27
CA PHE A 396 16.14 -7.21 -19.85
C PHE A 396 16.43 -7.20 -21.35
N HIS A 397 15.43 -6.80 -22.14
CA HIS A 397 15.50 -6.68 -23.58
C HIS A 397 15.63 -5.20 -23.98
N ILE A 398 16.68 -4.87 -24.71
CA ILE A 398 17.01 -3.48 -25.08
C ILE A 398 16.18 -3.06 -26.29
N ASP A 399 15.41 -1.98 -26.15
CA ASP A 399 14.72 -1.31 -27.24
C ASP A 399 15.61 -0.24 -27.89
N ARG A 400 16.26 0.59 -27.06
CA ARG A 400 17.25 1.57 -27.53
C ARG A 400 18.35 1.80 -26.51
N ARG A 401 19.55 2.10 -27.02
CA ARG A 401 20.65 2.64 -26.21
C ARG A 401 20.56 4.16 -26.17
N ARG A 402 20.66 4.73 -24.97
CA ARG A 402 20.76 6.17 -24.72
C ARG A 402 22.24 6.56 -24.55
N ASN A 403 22.62 7.72 -25.07
CA ASN A 403 23.96 8.29 -24.91
C ASN A 403 23.88 9.80 -25.22
N GLY A 404 24.95 10.55 -24.97
CA GLY A 404 24.99 11.98 -25.26
C GLY A 404 23.99 12.77 -24.40
N ASP A 405 23.18 13.61 -25.03
CA ASP A 405 22.27 14.53 -24.34
C ASP A 405 21.24 13.77 -23.47
N GLU A 406 20.82 12.58 -23.89
CA GLU A 406 19.92 11.71 -23.14
C GLU A 406 20.50 11.20 -21.81
N THR A 407 21.81 11.31 -21.59
CA THR A 407 22.51 10.83 -20.38
C THR A 407 23.37 11.88 -19.69
N ASN A 408 23.79 12.94 -20.39
CA ASN A 408 24.68 14.00 -19.90
C ASN A 408 24.08 14.84 -18.77
N HIS A 409 22.76 14.80 -18.59
CA HIS A 409 22.05 15.59 -17.60
C HIS A 409 21.22 14.72 -16.66
N GLY A 410 21.72 13.52 -16.36
CA GLY A 410 21.02 12.53 -15.54
C GLY A 410 20.11 11.64 -16.37
N THR A 411 19.91 10.42 -15.88
CA THR A 411 19.07 9.42 -16.53
C THR A 411 17.62 9.65 -16.16
N TRP A 412 16.78 9.99 -17.13
CA TRP A 412 15.38 10.36 -16.93
C TRP A 412 14.41 9.23 -17.28
N VAL A 413 13.21 9.26 -16.71
CA VAL A 413 12.12 8.32 -17.04
C VAL A 413 10.79 9.05 -17.25
N GLU A 414 9.99 8.49 -18.16
CA GLU A 414 8.60 8.87 -18.42
C GLU A 414 7.71 7.63 -18.57
N PRO A 415 6.38 7.74 -18.40
CA PRO A 415 5.49 6.58 -18.37
C PRO A 415 5.56 5.66 -19.59
N ASP A 416 5.94 6.19 -20.75
CA ASP A 416 6.07 5.47 -22.02
C ASP A 416 7.49 4.93 -22.27
N THR A 417 8.45 5.19 -21.37
CA THR A 417 9.83 4.73 -21.52
C THR A 417 10.04 3.27 -21.11
N GLY A 418 9.07 2.62 -20.47
CA GLY A 418 9.25 1.28 -19.92
C GLY A 418 10.26 1.27 -18.78
N VAL A 419 11.28 0.41 -18.88
CA VAL A 419 12.36 0.28 -17.89
C VAL A 419 13.65 0.87 -18.47
N VAL A 420 14.32 1.73 -17.70
CA VAL A 420 15.67 2.20 -18.05
C VAL A 420 16.69 1.50 -17.17
N ARG A 421 17.67 0.82 -17.78
CA ARG A 421 18.79 0.17 -17.08
C ARG A 421 20.06 1.01 -17.22
N ILE A 422 20.69 1.31 -16.10
CA ILE A 422 22.03 1.92 -16.04
C ILE A 422 23.03 0.85 -15.60
N VAL A 423 24.14 0.74 -16.32
CA VAL A 423 25.30 -0.05 -15.92
C VAL A 423 26.47 0.90 -15.74
N MET A 424 27.02 0.97 -14.52
CA MET A 424 28.18 1.78 -14.18
C MET A 424 29.49 1.00 -14.34
N CYS A 425 30.60 1.73 -14.46
CA CYS A 425 31.93 1.14 -14.36
C CYS A 425 32.16 0.55 -12.94
N PRO A 426 32.88 -0.58 -12.83
CA PRO A 426 33.34 -1.16 -11.56
C PRO A 426 34.16 -0.21 -10.69
#